data_AF-A0A7S2TKX9-F1
#
_entry.id   AF-A0A7S2TKX9-F1
#
_cell.length_a   1.000
_cell.length_b   1.000
_cell.length_c   1.000
_cell.angle_alpha   90.00
_cell.angle_beta   90.00
_cell.angle_gamma   90.00
#
_symmetry.space_group_name_H-M   'P 1'
#
loop_
_entity.id
_entity.type
_entity.pdbx_description
1 polymer ?
#
loop_
_entity_poly.entity_id
_entity_poly.type
_entity_poly.pdbx_seq_one_letter_code
_entity_poly.pdbx_strand_id
1 'polypeptide(L)'
;PLSDTVPQRGPRVNPLLGTVASFGIRTQIAPDPQHKPHSTNRKEYMGNKKSKETHNTAMQKENKNEERKSSPGHSSSKPQNVQFSMGCYWTGEGTLGALPGVISTQAGSCSGHFETVLVTYDPTVTTPQKLQTQCHFHLVKGNPSFRSARTSQQKYYLQNTKGLSHLLKELSMGGTVAGSSTYACQINALVGGCGSPEVLKSVTKDAQLTTSEAEILSRYYEARRHK
;
A
#
# COMPACT_ATOMS: atom_id res chain seq x y z
N PRO A 1 -17.90 44.65 27.33
CA PRO A 1 -16.91 43.60 27.67
C PRO A 1 -17.36 42.24 27.15
N LEU A 2 -17.00 41.91 25.91
CA LEU A 2 -16.95 40.57 25.33
C LEU A 2 -16.08 40.74 24.07
N SER A 3 -14.85 40.24 24.13
CA SER A 3 -13.92 40.24 23.00
C SER A 3 -13.63 38.81 22.62
N ASP A 4 -13.98 38.49 21.38
CA ASP A 4 -13.76 37.20 20.71
C ASP A 4 -12.30 36.78 20.73
N THR A 5 -12.06 35.50 21.06
CA THR A 5 -10.74 34.87 21.02
C THR A 5 -10.68 33.97 19.80
N VAL A 6 -9.91 34.37 18.78
CA VAL A 6 -9.48 33.53 17.66
C VAL A 6 -8.30 32.67 18.12
N PRO A 7 -8.24 31.35 17.83
CA PRO A 7 -7.09 30.54 18.19
C PRO A 7 -5.92 30.82 17.25
N GLN A 8 -4.77 31.19 17.83
CA GLN A 8 -3.51 31.40 17.13
C GLN A 8 -2.94 30.06 16.62
N ARG A 9 -2.52 30.01 15.35
CA ARG A 9 -1.57 29.01 14.85
C ARG A 9 -0.16 29.38 15.34
N GLY A 10 0.52 28.41 15.96
CA GLY A 10 1.95 28.51 16.30
C GLY A 10 2.84 28.63 15.06
N PRO A 11 4.10 29.09 15.24
CA PRO A 11 4.80 29.86 14.22
C PRO A 11 5.41 28.96 13.14
N ARG A 12 5.12 29.27 11.87
CA ARG A 12 6.06 29.11 10.76
C ARG A 12 6.44 30.52 10.29
N VAL A 13 7.69 30.91 10.52
CA VAL A 13 8.31 32.14 9.99
C VAL A 13 9.81 31.86 9.82
N ASN A 14 10.57 32.41 8.86
CA ASN A 14 10.47 33.05 7.52
C ASN A 14 11.87 33.71 7.31
N PRO A 15 12.18 34.51 6.29
CA PRO A 15 12.07 34.39 4.83
C PRO A 15 13.43 34.72 4.14
N LEU A 16 13.53 34.65 2.80
CA LEU A 16 14.19 35.70 2.00
C LEU A 16 13.85 35.59 0.50
N LEU A 17 13.73 36.79 -0.08
CA LEU A 17 13.16 37.22 -1.35
C LEU A 17 13.82 36.64 -2.62
N GLY A 18 13.07 36.70 -3.74
CA GLY A 18 13.67 36.84 -5.07
C GLY A 18 12.75 36.64 -6.27
N THR A 19 12.03 37.70 -6.65
CA THR A 19 11.76 38.21 -8.02
C THR A 19 11.28 37.28 -9.16
N VAL A 20 10.18 37.75 -9.76
CA VAL A 20 9.57 37.42 -11.06
C VAL A 20 10.52 37.23 -12.25
N ALA A 21 10.24 36.21 -13.07
CA ALA A 21 10.44 36.24 -14.52
C ALA A 21 9.48 35.28 -15.23
N SER A 22 8.60 35.85 -16.05
CA SER A 22 7.79 35.13 -17.04
C SER A 22 8.69 34.65 -18.18
N PHE A 23 8.70 33.35 -18.45
CA PHE A 23 9.19 32.80 -19.71
C PHE A 23 8.25 31.70 -20.19
N GLY A 24 7.60 31.96 -21.32
CA GLY A 24 6.89 30.94 -22.07
C GLY A 24 7.90 30.02 -22.74
N ILE A 25 7.79 28.72 -22.47
CA ILE A 25 8.47 27.69 -23.26
C ILE A 25 7.46 26.59 -23.57
N ARG A 26 7.15 26.52 -24.86
CA ARG A 26 6.50 25.43 -25.57
C ARG A 26 7.46 24.23 -25.55
N THR A 27 7.12 23.16 -24.85
CA THR A 27 7.82 21.88 -24.96
C THR A 27 6.93 20.83 -25.61
N GLN A 28 7.49 20.26 -26.66
CA GLN A 28 6.92 19.24 -27.51
C GLN A 28 6.82 17.92 -26.75
N ILE A 29 5.71 17.21 -26.99
CA ILE A 29 5.48 15.85 -26.54
C ILE A 29 6.38 14.94 -27.38
N ALA A 30 7.36 14.30 -26.75
CA ALA A 30 8.11 13.20 -27.36
C ALA A 30 7.39 11.87 -27.05
N PRO A 31 7.21 10.98 -28.04
CA PRO A 31 6.60 9.67 -27.83
C PRO A 31 7.55 8.65 -27.18
N ASP A 32 6.92 7.75 -26.43
CA ASP A 32 7.43 6.62 -25.67
C ASP A 32 8.22 5.61 -26.53
N PRO A 33 9.46 5.23 -26.17
CA PRO A 33 10.18 4.16 -26.87
C PRO A 33 9.74 2.77 -26.37
N GLN A 34 9.00 2.10 -27.24
CA GLN A 34 8.67 0.67 -27.23
C GLN A 34 9.83 -0.20 -26.72
N HIS A 35 9.63 -0.87 -25.59
CA HIS A 35 10.54 -1.90 -25.09
C HIS A 35 10.11 -3.27 -25.64
N LYS A 36 10.96 -3.84 -26.52
CA LYS A 36 10.83 -5.20 -27.04
C LYS A 36 11.23 -6.22 -25.97
N PRO A 37 10.55 -7.38 -25.85
CA PRO A 37 10.96 -8.42 -24.91
C PRO A 37 12.21 -9.15 -25.39
N HIS A 38 13.23 -9.21 -24.53
CA HIS A 38 14.40 -10.06 -24.71
C HIS A 38 14.02 -11.52 -24.48
N SER A 39 13.96 -12.31 -25.55
CA SER A 39 13.92 -13.77 -25.46
C SER A 39 15.26 -14.26 -24.94
N THR A 40 15.25 -15.13 -23.92
CA THR A 40 16.39 -16.00 -23.65
C THR A 40 15.92 -17.43 -23.45
N ASN A 41 16.63 -18.31 -24.15
CA ASN A 41 16.43 -19.74 -24.30
C ASN A 41 16.30 -20.46 -22.95
N ARG A 42 15.17 -21.15 -22.76
CA ARG A 42 14.98 -22.16 -21.72
C ARG A 42 15.51 -23.50 -22.25
N LYS A 43 16.71 -23.90 -21.79
CA LYS A 43 17.15 -25.28 -21.92
C LYS A 43 16.33 -26.17 -20.99
N GLU A 44 15.92 -27.29 -21.54
CA GLU A 44 15.22 -28.40 -20.93
C GLU A 44 16.00 -28.96 -19.73
N TYR A 45 15.27 -29.32 -18.67
CA TYR A 45 15.73 -30.29 -17.68
C TYR A 45 14.58 -31.26 -17.43
N MET A 46 14.69 -32.43 -18.05
CA MET A 46 13.88 -33.62 -17.79
C MET A 46 14.57 -34.49 -16.73
N GLY A 47 13.76 -35.10 -15.87
CA GLY A 47 14.16 -36.13 -14.90
C GLY A 47 13.99 -35.66 -13.45
N ASN A 48 13.38 -36.40 -12.52
CA ASN A 48 12.89 -37.77 -12.58
C ASN A 48 11.87 -37.95 -11.43
N LYS A 49 10.73 -38.60 -11.73
CA LYS A 49 9.74 -39.03 -10.72
C LYS A 49 10.30 -40.26 -10.00
N LYS A 50 10.36 -40.24 -8.67
CA LYS A 50 10.22 -41.46 -7.86
C LYS A 50 9.41 -41.18 -6.59
N SER A 51 8.32 -41.92 -6.54
CA SER A 51 7.40 -42.22 -5.43
C SER A 51 8.07 -42.47 -4.09
N LYS A 52 7.42 -42.04 -3.00
CA LYS A 52 7.12 -42.91 -1.85
C LYS A 52 5.79 -42.47 -1.19
N GLU A 53 4.81 -43.36 -1.29
CA GLU A 53 3.66 -43.43 -0.40
C GLU A 53 4.10 -43.78 1.03
N THR A 54 3.38 -43.29 2.02
CA THR A 54 3.07 -44.05 3.24
C THR A 54 1.85 -43.44 3.92
N HIS A 55 0.87 -44.31 4.19
CA HIS A 55 -0.37 -44.07 4.90
C HIS A 55 -0.15 -43.81 6.40
N ASN A 56 -1.03 -42.98 6.99
CA ASN A 56 -1.87 -43.30 8.17
C ASN A 56 -2.43 -41.98 8.72
N THR A 57 -3.74 -41.72 8.79
CA THR A 57 -4.86 -42.38 9.49
C THR A 57 -5.37 -41.40 10.56
N ALA A 58 -6.69 -41.23 10.51
CA ALA A 58 -7.56 -40.38 11.31
C ALA A 58 -7.17 -40.19 12.79
N MET A 59 -7.34 -38.95 13.27
CA MET A 59 -8.14 -38.68 14.47
C MET A 59 -8.80 -37.31 14.36
N GLN A 60 -10.10 -37.33 14.05
CA GLN A 60 -11.02 -36.27 14.43
C GLN A 60 -11.22 -36.38 15.94
N LYS A 61 -10.91 -35.31 16.67
CA LYS A 61 -11.50 -35.06 17.98
C LYS A 61 -12.15 -33.70 17.94
N GLU A 62 -13.47 -33.75 17.91
CA GLU A 62 -14.37 -32.65 18.19
C GLU A 62 -14.04 -32.07 19.55
N ASN A 63 -13.59 -30.82 19.59
CA ASN A 63 -13.66 -30.01 20.80
C ASN A 63 -14.77 -28.98 20.59
N LYS A 64 -16.00 -29.41 20.90
CA LYS A 64 -17.03 -28.49 21.39
C LYS A 64 -16.54 -28.00 22.74
N ASN A 65 -16.13 -26.73 22.82
CA ASN A 65 -16.09 -26.05 24.10
C ASN A 65 -16.92 -24.78 24.01
N GLU A 66 -17.67 -24.61 25.08
CA GLU A 66 -18.87 -23.84 25.21
C GLU A 66 -18.60 -22.34 25.19
N GLU A 67 -19.68 -21.67 24.82
CA GLU A 67 -19.97 -20.25 24.84
C GLU A 67 -19.59 -19.61 26.19
N ARG A 68 -18.33 -19.18 26.34
CA ARG A 68 -18.00 -18.10 27.28
C ARG A 68 -18.28 -16.77 26.59
N LYS A 69 -19.45 -16.21 26.89
CA LYS A 69 -19.79 -14.80 26.68
C LYS A 69 -18.77 -13.93 27.42
N SER A 70 -17.64 -13.64 26.80
CA SER A 70 -16.79 -12.51 27.18
C SER A 70 -17.35 -11.27 26.49
N SER A 71 -17.80 -10.31 27.29
CA SER A 71 -18.06 -8.92 26.92
C SER A 71 -16.99 -8.38 25.96
N PRO A 72 -17.31 -7.41 25.08
CA PRO A 72 -16.39 -6.94 24.04
C PRO A 72 -15.27 -6.09 24.65
N GLY A 73 -14.31 -6.75 25.29
CA GLY A 73 -12.99 -6.21 25.57
C GLY A 73 -12.23 -6.16 24.27
N HIS A 74 -11.90 -4.96 23.81
CA HIS A 74 -11.06 -4.72 22.64
C HIS A 74 -9.64 -5.24 22.96
N SER A 75 -9.38 -6.54 22.79
CA SER A 75 -8.03 -7.06 22.90
C SER A 75 -7.27 -6.59 21.66
N SER A 76 -6.46 -5.55 21.80
CA SER A 76 -5.59 -5.06 20.73
C SER A 76 -4.58 -6.15 20.36
N SER A 77 -4.89 -6.95 19.34
CA SER A 77 -3.96 -7.97 18.86
C SER A 77 -2.78 -7.31 18.16
N LYS A 78 -1.59 -7.87 18.33
CA LYS A 78 -0.38 -7.38 17.65
C LYS A 78 -0.54 -7.45 16.12
N PRO A 79 -0.14 -6.41 15.36
CA PRO A 79 -0.12 -6.45 13.90
C PRO A 79 0.66 -7.65 13.37
N GLN A 80 0.20 -8.20 12.26
CA GLN A 80 0.79 -9.37 11.61
C GLN A 80 1.22 -9.07 10.18
N ASN A 81 2.14 -9.89 9.67
CA ASN A 81 2.72 -9.73 8.34
C ASN A 81 2.32 -10.88 7.43
N VAL A 82 2.07 -10.56 6.17
CA VAL A 82 1.82 -11.53 5.11
C VAL A 82 2.43 -11.05 3.79
N GLN A 83 2.84 -11.97 2.93
CA GLN A 83 3.43 -11.65 1.64
C GLN A 83 2.50 -12.11 0.52
N PHE A 84 2.28 -11.24 -0.47
CA PHE A 84 1.55 -11.56 -1.68
C PHE A 84 2.46 -11.39 -2.89
N SER A 85 2.52 -12.40 -3.74
CA SER A 85 3.13 -12.28 -5.06
C SER A 85 2.06 -11.93 -6.08
N MET A 86 2.42 -11.02 -6.96
CA MET A 86 1.61 -10.55 -8.07
C MET A 86 2.52 -10.21 -9.25
N GLY A 87 1.92 -9.77 -10.35
CA GLY A 87 2.67 -9.21 -11.49
C GLY A 87 3.40 -7.93 -11.08
N CYS A 88 2.69 -6.79 -11.07
CA CYS A 88 3.27 -5.50 -10.70
C CYS A 88 3.03 -5.16 -9.21
N TYR A 89 4.08 -4.95 -8.40
CA TYR A 89 3.91 -4.56 -7.00
C TYR A 89 3.37 -3.14 -6.83
N TRP A 90 3.43 -2.24 -7.83
CA TRP A 90 2.76 -0.94 -7.74
C TRP A 90 1.24 -1.12 -7.69
N THR A 91 0.71 -1.93 -8.61
CA THR A 91 -0.69 -2.37 -8.58
C THR A 91 -0.99 -3.14 -7.30
N GLY A 92 -0.06 -3.99 -6.85
CA GLY A 92 -0.14 -4.72 -5.60
C GLY A 92 -0.33 -3.80 -4.38
N GLU A 93 0.56 -2.82 -4.20
CA GLU A 93 0.50 -1.87 -3.09
C GLU A 93 -0.75 -1.01 -3.14
N GLY A 94 -1.18 -0.59 -4.34
CA GLY A 94 -2.42 0.18 -4.51
C GLY A 94 -3.66 -0.63 -4.15
N THR A 95 -3.75 -1.87 -4.64
CA THR A 95 -4.91 -2.74 -4.40
C THR A 95 -4.98 -3.18 -2.93
N LEU A 96 -3.88 -3.68 -2.37
CA LEU A 96 -3.82 -4.13 -0.98
C LEU A 96 -3.98 -2.98 0.00
N GLY A 97 -3.38 -1.81 -0.28
CA GLY A 97 -3.47 -0.64 0.58
C GLY A 97 -4.87 -0.02 0.70
N ALA A 98 -5.78 -0.36 -0.21
CA ALA A 98 -7.19 0.03 -0.14
C ALA A 98 -8.04 -0.86 0.77
N LEU A 99 -7.52 -2.03 1.21
CA LEU A 99 -8.33 -3.02 1.89
C LEU A 99 -8.47 -2.73 3.40
N PRO A 100 -9.67 -2.92 3.98
CA PRO A 100 -9.87 -2.77 5.42
C PRO A 100 -8.94 -3.66 6.24
N GLY A 101 -8.37 -3.09 7.31
CA GLY A 101 -7.44 -3.79 8.20
C GLY A 101 -5.99 -3.82 7.72
N VAL A 102 -5.68 -3.32 6.51
CA VAL A 102 -4.29 -3.13 6.09
C VAL A 102 -3.71 -1.88 6.75
N ILE A 103 -2.60 -2.07 7.45
CA ILE A 103 -1.90 -1.01 8.19
C ILE A 103 -0.78 -0.42 7.34
N SER A 104 -0.02 -1.24 6.63
CA SER A 104 1.04 -0.79 5.73
C SER A 104 1.33 -1.83 4.65
N THR A 105 1.89 -1.36 3.55
CA THR A 105 2.40 -2.18 2.45
C THR A 105 3.86 -1.85 2.18
N GLN A 106 4.61 -2.78 1.63
CA GLN A 106 5.99 -2.57 1.20
C GLN A 106 6.27 -3.39 -0.05
N ALA A 107 6.71 -2.72 -1.11
CA ALA A 107 7.15 -3.36 -2.35
C ALA A 107 8.50 -4.07 -2.15
N GLY A 108 8.67 -5.22 -2.77
CA GLY A 108 9.91 -5.98 -2.70
C GLY A 108 9.87 -7.27 -3.49
N SER A 109 10.75 -8.18 -3.10
CA SER A 109 10.83 -9.53 -3.63
C SER A 109 10.99 -10.52 -2.48
N CYS A 110 10.59 -11.76 -2.70
CA CYS A 110 10.88 -12.87 -1.80
C CYS A 110 11.39 -14.06 -2.59
N SER A 111 12.02 -15.03 -1.93
CA SER A 111 12.63 -16.19 -2.60
C SER A 111 11.65 -16.86 -3.57
N GLY A 112 11.99 -16.86 -4.86
CA GLY A 112 11.16 -17.43 -5.94
C GLY A 112 10.15 -16.47 -6.58
N HIS A 113 9.99 -15.24 -6.07
CA HIS A 113 9.02 -14.25 -6.56
C HIS A 113 9.69 -12.87 -6.73
N PHE A 114 9.77 -12.38 -7.97
CA PHE A 114 10.46 -11.13 -8.31
C PHE A 114 9.71 -9.88 -7.87
N GLU A 115 8.37 -9.96 -7.84
CA GLU A 115 7.51 -8.86 -7.41
C GLU A 115 6.55 -9.37 -6.32
N THR A 116 6.66 -8.76 -5.15
CA THR A 116 5.94 -9.16 -3.93
C THR A 116 5.64 -7.91 -3.11
N VAL A 117 4.50 -7.93 -2.45
CA VAL A 117 4.13 -6.92 -1.45
C VAL A 117 4.08 -7.59 -0.08
N LEU A 118 4.88 -7.08 0.84
CA LEU A 118 4.74 -7.34 2.26
C LEU A 118 3.62 -6.45 2.82
N VAL A 119 2.64 -7.06 3.48
CA VAL A 119 1.48 -6.40 4.06
C VAL A 119 1.53 -6.57 5.57
N THR A 120 1.50 -5.45 6.30
CA THR A 120 1.22 -5.43 7.73
C THR A 120 -0.28 -5.20 7.90
N TYR A 121 -0.97 -6.02 8.70
CA TYR A 121 -2.41 -5.94 8.88
C TYR A 121 -2.84 -6.15 10.34
N ASP A 122 -4.03 -5.66 10.67
CA ASP A 122 -4.72 -5.92 11.94
C ASP A 122 -5.53 -7.23 11.82
N PRO A 123 -5.14 -8.29 12.57
CA PRO A 123 -5.83 -9.57 12.48
C PRO A 123 -7.21 -9.57 13.14
N THR A 124 -7.60 -8.51 13.87
CA THR A 124 -8.99 -8.34 14.35
C THR A 124 -9.94 -7.86 13.25
N VAL A 125 -9.42 -7.28 12.16
CA VAL A 125 -10.22 -6.69 11.06
C VAL A 125 -10.16 -7.54 9.80
N THR A 126 -9.00 -8.14 9.50
CA THR A 126 -8.78 -8.91 8.28
C THR A 126 -7.87 -10.11 8.47
N THR A 127 -7.82 -11.00 7.49
CA THR A 127 -6.98 -12.20 7.48
C THR A 127 -6.28 -12.35 6.12
N PRO A 128 -5.18 -13.11 6.03
CA PRO A 128 -4.52 -13.40 4.76
C PRO A 128 -5.48 -13.91 3.68
N GLN A 129 -6.40 -14.80 4.05
CA GLN A 129 -7.37 -15.40 3.13
C GLN A 129 -8.43 -14.38 2.70
N LYS A 130 -8.87 -13.50 3.60
CA LYS A 130 -9.81 -12.42 3.27
C LYS A 130 -9.18 -11.44 2.29
N LEU A 131 -7.95 -11.00 2.56
CA LEU A 131 -7.18 -10.14 1.66
C LEU A 131 -7.01 -10.81 0.29
N GLN A 132 -6.60 -12.09 0.27
CA GLN A 132 -6.43 -12.87 -0.96
C GLN A 132 -7.71 -12.92 -1.80
N THR A 133 -8.85 -13.14 -1.15
CA THR A 133 -10.15 -13.24 -1.82
C THR A 133 -10.56 -11.90 -2.44
N GLN A 134 -10.21 -10.78 -1.80
CA GLN A 134 -10.56 -9.44 -2.28
C GLN A 134 -9.67 -8.93 -3.41
N CYS A 135 -8.39 -9.34 -3.47
CA CYS A 135 -7.44 -8.86 -4.47
C CYS A 135 -7.07 -9.88 -5.57
N HIS A 136 -7.40 -11.16 -5.37
CA HIS A 136 -7.02 -12.28 -6.25
C HIS A 136 -5.51 -12.46 -6.47
N PHE A 137 -4.68 -11.96 -5.55
CA PHE A 137 -3.22 -12.16 -5.61
C PHE A 137 -2.80 -13.52 -5.05
N HIS A 138 -1.58 -13.95 -5.35
CA HIS A 138 -1.05 -15.21 -4.82
C HIS A 138 -0.50 -15.00 -3.42
N LEU A 139 -1.15 -15.60 -2.41
CA LEU A 139 -0.62 -15.65 -1.06
C LEU A 139 0.67 -16.49 -1.04
N VAL A 140 1.79 -15.86 -0.69
CA VAL A 140 3.07 -16.55 -0.55
C VAL A 140 3.05 -17.31 0.78
N LYS A 141 3.08 -18.65 0.70
CA LYS A 141 3.00 -19.53 1.87
C LYS A 141 4.37 -19.67 2.56
N GLY A 142 4.32 -19.91 3.87
CA GLY A 142 5.52 -20.07 4.71
C GLY A 142 6.03 -18.74 5.24
N ASN A 143 7.33 -18.66 5.54
CA ASN A 143 7.99 -17.44 6.01
C ASN A 143 9.25 -17.15 5.16
N PRO A 144 9.08 -16.83 3.86
CA PRO A 144 10.21 -16.58 2.99
C PRO A 144 10.90 -15.27 3.37
N SER A 145 12.22 -15.21 3.17
CA SER A 145 12.98 -13.97 3.35
C SER A 145 12.48 -12.91 2.37
N PHE A 146 12.06 -11.77 2.92
CA PHE A 146 11.65 -10.61 2.14
C PHE A 146 12.82 -9.64 1.95
N ARG A 147 12.98 -9.12 0.73
CA ARG A 147 13.94 -8.07 0.40
C ARG A 147 13.18 -6.86 -0.13
N SER A 148 13.30 -5.75 0.58
CA SER A 148 12.67 -4.49 0.16
C SER A 148 13.15 -4.07 -1.22
N ALA A 149 12.22 -3.59 -2.05
CA ALA A 149 12.56 -2.85 -3.25
C ALA A 149 13.18 -1.49 -2.89
N ARG A 150 13.81 -0.85 -3.88
CA ARG A 150 14.39 0.49 -3.76
C ARG A 150 13.33 1.50 -3.32
N THR A 151 13.75 2.59 -2.67
CA THR A 151 12.85 3.64 -2.18
C THR A 151 11.95 4.22 -3.26
N SER A 152 12.44 4.38 -4.49
CA SER A 152 11.66 4.89 -5.64
C SER A 152 10.52 3.97 -6.09
N GLN A 153 10.49 2.73 -5.58
CA GLN A 153 9.50 1.72 -5.89
C GLN A 153 8.38 1.63 -4.84
N GLN A 154 8.59 2.24 -3.67
CA GLN A 154 7.64 2.24 -2.56
C GLN A 154 6.57 3.31 -2.79
N LYS A 155 5.29 3.01 -2.63
CA LYS A 155 4.22 4.02 -2.76
C LYS A 155 4.34 4.82 -4.06
N TYR A 156 4.56 4.10 -5.15
CA TYR A 156 4.89 4.66 -6.45
C TYR A 156 3.90 5.73 -6.93
N TYR A 157 2.59 5.51 -6.75
CA TYR A 157 1.58 6.46 -7.19
C TYR A 157 1.65 7.78 -6.41
N LEU A 158 1.82 7.71 -5.09
CA LEU A 158 1.98 8.90 -4.25
C LEU A 158 3.27 9.65 -4.59
N GLN A 159 4.40 8.94 -4.72
CA GLN A 159 5.70 9.56 -5.05
C GLN A 159 5.68 10.32 -6.38
N ASN A 160 4.99 9.79 -7.39
CA ASN A 160 5.00 10.33 -8.74
C ASN A 160 3.82 11.27 -9.03
N THR A 161 3.06 11.65 -7.99
CA THR A 161 1.95 12.59 -8.13
C THR A 161 2.38 14.00 -7.75
N LYS A 162 2.40 14.87 -8.77
CA LYS A 162 2.70 16.30 -8.59
C LYS A 162 1.74 16.90 -7.56
N GLY A 163 2.29 17.60 -6.58
CA GLY A 163 1.54 18.25 -5.51
C GLY A 163 1.15 17.35 -4.34
N LEU A 164 1.42 16.04 -4.38
CA LEU A 164 1.22 15.13 -3.24
C LEU A 164 2.51 14.42 -2.79
N SER A 165 3.57 14.45 -3.60
CA SER A 165 4.80 13.69 -3.31
C SER A 165 5.50 14.09 -2.01
N HIS A 166 5.31 15.33 -1.53
CA HIS A 166 5.84 15.80 -0.25
C HIS A 166 5.16 15.11 0.95
N LEU A 167 3.88 14.74 0.82
CA LEU A 167 3.12 14.06 1.88
C LEU A 167 3.78 12.76 2.30
N LEU A 168 4.49 12.07 1.40
CA LEU A 168 5.17 10.85 1.77
C LEU A 168 6.24 11.07 2.85
N LYS A 169 6.94 12.20 2.83
CA LYS A 169 7.93 12.55 3.86
C LYS A 169 7.25 12.92 5.17
N GLU A 170 6.18 13.71 5.09
CA GLU A 170 5.42 14.18 6.24
C GLU A 170 4.73 13.02 6.97
N LEU A 171 4.01 12.20 6.23
CA LEU A 171 3.26 11.05 6.77
C LEU A 171 4.16 9.91 7.22
N SER A 172 5.42 9.88 6.79
CA SER A 172 6.40 8.89 7.27
C SER A 172 7.10 9.33 8.56
N MET A 173 6.80 10.51 9.12
CA MET A 173 7.38 11.02 10.38
C MET A 173 8.93 10.98 10.39
N GLY A 174 9.57 11.19 9.23
CA GLY A 174 11.04 11.08 9.09
C GLY A 174 11.60 9.66 9.08
N GLY A 175 10.75 8.62 9.15
CA GLY A 175 11.13 7.22 9.03
C GLY A 175 11.37 6.77 7.58
N THR A 176 11.77 5.51 7.40
CA THR A 176 11.97 4.92 6.07
C THR A 176 10.64 4.74 5.34
N VAL A 177 10.56 5.23 4.10
CA VAL A 177 9.39 5.12 3.19
C VAL A 177 8.84 3.69 3.07
N ALA A 178 9.71 2.69 3.23
CA ALA A 178 9.35 1.28 3.12
C ALA A 178 8.46 0.77 4.27
N GLY A 179 8.43 1.47 5.42
CA GLY A 179 7.55 1.18 6.57
C GLY A 179 6.48 2.25 6.78
N SER A 180 6.03 2.89 5.68
CA SER A 180 5.17 4.06 5.69
C SER A 180 3.89 3.89 6.52
N SER A 181 3.36 5.00 7.05
CA SER A 181 2.10 5.03 7.80
C SER A 181 0.89 4.52 7.01
N THR A 182 -0.18 4.19 7.74
CA THR A 182 -1.47 3.77 7.19
C THR A 182 -2.02 4.78 6.19
N TYR A 183 -1.91 6.08 6.46
CA TYR A 183 -2.35 7.10 5.52
C TYR A 183 -1.51 7.15 4.24
N ALA A 184 -0.19 6.98 4.31
CA ALA A 184 0.63 6.91 3.09
C ALA A 184 0.25 5.69 2.23
N CYS A 185 -0.09 4.57 2.86
CA CYS A 185 -0.60 3.37 2.19
C CYS A 185 -1.96 3.65 1.50
N GLN A 186 -2.91 4.21 2.23
CA GLN A 186 -4.25 4.51 1.72
C GLN A 186 -4.24 5.61 0.65
N ILE A 187 -3.46 6.68 0.83
CA ILE A 187 -3.32 7.74 -0.17
C ILE A 187 -2.68 7.18 -1.44
N ASN A 188 -1.64 6.35 -1.34
CA ASN A 188 -1.08 5.69 -2.52
C ASN A 188 -2.11 4.83 -3.26
N ALA A 189 -2.95 4.10 -2.53
CA ALA A 189 -4.06 3.33 -3.09
C ALA A 189 -5.09 4.21 -3.80
N LEU A 190 -5.55 5.28 -3.15
CA LEU A 190 -6.50 6.25 -3.70
C LEU A 190 -5.95 6.94 -4.94
N VAL A 191 -4.70 7.40 -4.91
CA VAL A 191 -4.05 7.96 -6.10
C VAL A 191 -3.97 6.92 -7.20
N GLY A 192 -3.77 5.64 -6.88
CA GLY A 192 -3.81 4.51 -7.82
C GLY A 192 -5.21 4.19 -8.37
N GLY A 193 -6.27 4.83 -7.88
CA GLY A 193 -7.67 4.56 -8.25
C GLY A 193 -8.33 3.43 -7.43
N CYS A 194 -7.67 2.93 -6.38
CA CYS A 194 -8.18 1.86 -5.53
C CYS A 194 -8.88 2.43 -4.28
N GLY A 195 -9.88 1.71 -3.76
CA GLY A 195 -10.63 2.09 -2.56
C GLY A 195 -11.98 2.75 -2.85
N SER A 196 -12.75 3.04 -1.80
CA SER A 196 -14.09 3.61 -1.91
C SER A 196 -14.11 5.13 -1.69
N PRO A 197 -15.17 5.85 -2.12
CA PRO A 197 -15.27 7.30 -1.90
C PRO A 197 -15.38 7.64 -0.41
N GLU A 198 -15.87 6.72 0.41
CA GLU A 198 -15.90 6.87 1.86
C GLU A 198 -14.49 6.86 2.44
N VAL A 199 -13.63 5.96 1.95
CA VAL A 199 -12.20 5.92 2.33
C VAL A 199 -11.50 7.21 1.89
N LEU A 200 -11.79 7.72 0.68
CA LEU A 200 -11.26 9.02 0.23
C LEU A 200 -11.62 10.13 1.23
N LYS A 201 -12.91 10.24 1.59
CA LYS A 201 -13.40 11.26 2.53
C LYS A 201 -12.77 11.12 3.91
N SER A 202 -12.69 9.90 4.46
CA SER A 202 -12.11 9.67 5.78
C SER A 202 -10.61 9.97 5.77
N VAL A 203 -9.87 9.50 4.77
CA VAL A 203 -8.42 9.73 4.67
C VAL A 203 -8.10 11.21 4.54
N THR A 204 -8.83 11.96 3.70
CA THR A 204 -8.65 13.41 3.59
C THR A 204 -8.81 14.12 4.93
N LYS A 205 -9.82 13.72 5.71
CA LYS A 205 -10.10 14.30 7.02
C LYS A 205 -9.05 13.89 8.05
N ASP A 206 -8.78 12.60 8.17
CA ASP A 206 -7.99 12.03 9.27
C ASP A 206 -6.49 12.25 9.06
N ALA A 207 -6.02 12.26 7.82
CA ALA A 207 -4.66 12.67 7.46
C ALA A 207 -4.46 14.20 7.45
N GLN A 208 -5.51 14.98 7.74
CA GLN A 208 -5.49 16.44 7.82
C GLN A 208 -4.94 17.10 6.54
N LEU A 209 -5.33 16.58 5.37
CA LEU A 209 -4.90 17.13 4.09
C LEU A 209 -5.43 18.55 3.93
N THR A 210 -4.62 19.43 3.35
CA THR A 210 -5.06 20.75 2.91
C THR A 210 -6.12 20.63 1.81
N THR A 211 -6.92 21.69 1.63
CA THR A 211 -7.92 21.73 0.56
C THR A 211 -7.33 21.40 -0.81
N SER A 212 -6.16 21.98 -1.15
CA SER A 212 -5.51 21.72 -2.43
C SER A 212 -5.01 20.28 -2.57
N GLU A 213 -4.46 19.68 -1.51
CA GLU A 213 -4.06 18.26 -1.53
C GLU A 213 -5.26 17.33 -1.69
N ALA A 214 -6.35 17.62 -0.97
CA ALA A 214 -7.60 16.86 -1.07
C ALA A 214 -8.20 16.93 -2.49
N GLU A 215 -8.17 18.11 -3.11
CA GLU A 215 -8.62 18.32 -4.50
C GLU A 215 -7.75 17.54 -5.49
N ILE A 216 -6.42 17.59 -5.33
CA ILE A 216 -5.50 16.82 -6.18
C ILE A 216 -5.75 15.32 -6.02
N LEU A 217 -5.84 14.84 -4.78
CA LEU A 217 -6.12 13.43 -4.48
C LEU A 217 -7.42 12.96 -5.13
N SER A 218 -8.50 13.74 -4.94
CA SER A 218 -9.81 13.45 -5.53
C SER A 218 -9.74 13.39 -7.05
N ARG A 219 -9.05 14.34 -7.69
CA ARG A 219 -8.88 14.36 -9.15
C ARG A 219 -8.18 13.11 -9.67
N TYR A 220 -7.10 12.66 -9.03
CA TYR A 220 -6.38 11.45 -9.44
C TYR A 220 -7.19 10.18 -9.18
N TYR A 221 -7.89 10.12 -8.06
CA TYR A 221 -8.78 9.02 -7.71
C TYR A 221 -9.87 8.83 -8.77
N GLU A 222 -10.63 9.88 -9.09
CA GLU A 222 -11.72 9.80 -10.08
C GLU A 222 -11.19 9.47 -11.49
N ALA A 223 -10.03 10.03 -11.86
CA ALA A 223 -9.42 9.77 -13.16
C ALA A 223 -8.93 8.33 -13.36
N ARG A 224 -8.73 7.56 -12.28
CA ARG A 224 -8.20 6.19 -12.33
C ARG A 224 -9.18 5.12 -11.86
N ARG A 225 -10.17 5.44 -11.03
CA ARG A 225 -11.18 4.48 -10.51
C ARG A 225 -11.96 3.74 -11.62
N HIS A 226 -12.07 4.34 -12.80
CA HIS A 226 -12.82 3.78 -13.95
C HIS A 226 -11.96 3.07 -14.99
N LYS A 227 -10.67 2.86 -14.72
CA LYS A 227 -9.74 2.14 -15.61
C LYS A 227 -9.50 0.73 -15.11
#